data_AF-A0A0C2G658-F1
#
_entry.id   AF-A0A0C2G658-F1
#
_cell.length_a   1.000
_cell.length_b   1.000
_cell.length_c   1.000
_cell.angle_alpha   90.00
_cell.angle_beta   90.00
_cell.angle_gamma   90.00
#
_symmetry.space_group_name_H-M   'P 1'
#
loop_
_entity.id
_entity.type
_entity.pdbx_description
1 polymer ?
#
loop_
_entity_poly.entity_id
_entity_poly.type
_entity_poly.pdbx_seq_one_letter_code
_entity_poly.pdbx_strand_id
1 'polypeptide(L)'
;MEHQEKCNDKNPAICANGGFPHPRECSKCVCPSGYGGDLCDQRPADGCGSELKAEPHWKTLTDLMMNVRAENYLDGYEKCHYWIKVRINEIEMD
;
A
#
# COMPACT_ATOMS: atom_id res chain seq x y z
N MET A 1 -8.84 -10.22 15.78
CA MET A 1 -8.38 -9.39 16.92
C MET A 1 -7.20 -10.00 17.68
N GLU A 2 -6.96 -11.32 17.62
CA GLU A 2 -5.84 -11.99 18.32
C GLU A 2 -4.42 -11.49 17.98
N HIS A 3 -4.23 -10.83 16.84
CA HIS A 3 -2.88 -10.49 16.35
C HIS A 3 -2.25 -9.32 17.12
N GLN A 4 -3.09 -8.45 17.68
CA GLN A 4 -2.68 -7.24 18.40
C GLN A 4 -2.29 -7.55 19.85
N GLU A 5 -2.92 -8.56 20.46
CA GLU A 5 -2.72 -8.95 21.85
C GLU A 5 -1.29 -9.38 22.16
N LYS A 6 -0.60 -10.00 21.19
CA LYS A 6 0.81 -10.42 21.32
C LYS A 6 1.80 -9.27 21.45
N CYS A 7 1.37 -8.04 21.14
CA CYS A 7 2.21 -6.86 21.15
C CYS A 7 1.86 -5.86 22.26
N ASN A 8 0.90 -6.17 23.13
CA ASN A 8 0.40 -5.24 24.16
C ASN A 8 1.49 -4.66 25.07
N ASP A 9 2.51 -5.43 25.43
CA ASP A 9 3.60 -4.98 26.31
C ASP A 9 4.80 -4.36 25.58
N LYS A 10 4.73 -4.20 24.25
CA LYS A 10 5.89 -3.92 23.40
C LYS A 10 5.84 -2.59 22.65
N ASN A 11 4.95 -1.69 23.05
CA ASN A 11 4.68 -0.42 22.34
C ASN A 11 4.54 -0.64 20.82
N PRO A 12 3.44 -1.30 20.38
CA PRO A 12 3.27 -1.71 19.00
C PRO A 12 3.28 -0.53 18.03
N ALA A 13 3.70 -0.79 16.80
CA ALA A 13 3.59 0.13 15.68
C ALA A 13 2.14 0.60 15.49
N ILE A 14 1.97 1.88 15.17
CA ILE A 14 0.70 2.45 14.75
C ILE A 14 0.58 2.21 13.25
N CYS A 15 -0.19 1.20 12.88
CA CYS A 15 -0.37 0.81 11.49
C CYS A 15 -1.42 1.68 10.80
N ALA A 16 -1.10 2.17 9.61
CA ALA A 16 -2.02 2.92 8.76
C ALA A 16 -2.92 1.97 7.93
N ASN A 17 -3.93 2.55 7.29
CA ASN A 17 -4.74 1.92 6.23
C ASN A 17 -5.34 0.54 6.57
N GLY A 18 -5.62 0.29 7.85
CA GLY A 18 -6.20 -0.97 8.33
C GLY A 18 -5.20 -2.11 8.50
N GLY A 19 -3.89 -1.83 8.50
CA GLY A 19 -2.87 -2.79 8.91
C GLY A 19 -2.92 -3.10 10.41
N PHE A 20 -2.20 -4.14 10.81
CA PHE A 20 -2.09 -4.55 12.22
C PHE A 20 -0.64 -4.90 12.59
N PRO A 21 -0.23 -4.76 13.86
CA PRO A 21 1.13 -5.07 14.28
C PRO A 21 1.52 -6.51 13.95
N HIS A 22 2.70 -6.69 13.38
CA HIS A 22 3.20 -8.02 13.05
C HIS A 22 3.46 -8.79 14.36
N PRO A 23 2.84 -9.97 14.57
CA PRO A 23 2.78 -10.62 15.89
C PRO A 23 4.14 -11.13 16.40
N ARG A 24 5.17 -11.15 15.55
CA ARG A 24 6.56 -11.50 15.93
C ARG A 24 7.51 -10.30 15.94
N GLU A 25 7.13 -9.19 15.31
CA GLU A 25 7.96 -7.99 15.16
C GLU A 25 7.06 -6.76 15.33
N CYS A 26 6.74 -6.45 16.58
CA CYS A 26 5.69 -5.49 16.92
C CYS A 26 5.96 -4.04 16.46
N SER A 27 7.19 -3.73 16.05
CA SER A 27 7.58 -2.44 15.46
C SER A 27 7.23 -2.30 13.97
N LYS A 28 6.70 -3.37 13.35
CA LYS A 28 6.25 -3.37 11.96
C LYS A 28 4.80 -3.83 11.86
N CYS A 29 4.21 -3.58 10.71
CA CYS A 29 2.83 -3.90 10.40
C CYS A 29 2.72 -4.98 9.32
N VAL A 30 1.69 -5.82 9.44
CA VAL A 30 1.16 -6.60 8.32
C VAL A 30 0.21 -5.71 7.56
N CYS A 31 0.49 -5.50 6.28
CA CYS A 31 -0.25 -4.57 5.44
C CYS A 31 -1.34 -5.24 4.61
N PRO A 32 -2.51 -4.60 4.44
CA PRO A 32 -3.48 -4.99 3.42
C PRO A 32 -2.91 -4.85 2.01
N SER A 33 -3.50 -5.54 1.04
CA SER A 33 -3.12 -5.41 -0.37
C SER A 33 -3.20 -3.95 -0.82
N GLY A 34 -2.17 -3.46 -1.52
CA GLY A 34 -2.07 -2.06 -1.93
C GLY A 34 -1.35 -1.12 -0.97
N TYR A 35 -0.91 -1.60 0.19
CA TYR A 35 -0.13 -0.85 1.16
C TYR A 35 1.14 -1.60 1.56
N GLY A 36 2.19 -0.86 1.88
CA GLY A 36 3.50 -1.38 2.23
C GLY A 36 4.28 -0.43 3.13
N GLY A 37 5.57 -0.73 3.30
CA GLY A 37 6.41 -0.09 4.31
C GLY A 37 6.13 -0.66 5.71
N ASP A 38 6.97 -0.29 6.67
CA ASP A 38 6.88 -0.81 8.04
C ASP A 38 5.57 -0.44 8.75
N LEU A 39 4.91 0.64 8.33
CA LEU A 39 3.69 1.16 8.94
C LEU A 39 2.47 1.13 8.02
N CYS A 40 2.57 0.51 6.83
CA CYS A 40 1.50 0.47 5.83
C CYS A 40 1.06 1.84 5.29
N ASP A 41 1.94 2.84 5.36
CA ASP A 41 1.73 4.22 4.92
C ASP A 41 2.41 4.53 3.57
N GLN A 42 3.02 3.52 2.96
CA GLN A 42 3.72 3.61 1.69
C GLN A 42 3.05 2.73 0.63
N ARG A 43 3.28 3.08 -0.63
CA ARG A 43 2.94 2.19 -1.75
C ARG A 43 3.83 0.93 -1.66
N PRO A 44 3.30 -0.27 -1.96
CA PRO A 44 4.13 -1.48 -2.06
C PRO A 44 5.35 -1.29 -2.97
N ALA A 45 6.46 -1.92 -2.60
CA ALA A 45 7.72 -1.92 -3.35
C ALA A 45 7.81 -3.12 -4.32
N ASP A 46 6.71 -3.38 -5.02
CA ASP A 46 6.42 -4.56 -5.84
C ASP A 46 6.93 -4.47 -7.29
N GLY A 47 7.64 -3.38 -7.64
CA GLY A 47 8.38 -3.25 -8.89
C GLY A 47 7.59 -2.69 -10.09
N CYS A 48 6.26 -2.61 -10.01
CA CYS A 48 5.41 -1.92 -10.97
C CYS A 48 4.37 -1.02 -10.28
N GLY A 49 3.62 -0.25 -11.08
CA GLY A 49 2.73 0.80 -10.59
C GLY A 49 3.46 2.11 -10.27
N SER A 50 2.69 3.14 -9.89
CA SER A 50 3.25 4.46 -9.59
C SER A 50 2.34 5.28 -8.69
N GLU A 51 2.90 6.34 -8.09
CA GLU A 51 2.09 7.41 -7.52
C GLU A 51 1.71 8.40 -8.63
N LEU A 52 0.44 8.76 -8.71
CA LEU A 52 -0.11 9.69 -9.68
C LEU A 52 -0.78 10.84 -8.93
N LYS A 53 -0.68 12.05 -9.50
CA LYS A 53 -1.37 13.22 -8.98
C LYS A 53 -2.72 13.36 -9.69
N ALA A 54 -3.80 13.43 -8.92
CA ALA A 54 -5.11 13.80 -9.43
C ALA A 54 -5.12 15.27 -9.84
N GLU A 55 -5.73 15.55 -10.99
CA GLU A 55 -5.96 16.91 -11.50
C GLU A 55 -7.46 17.09 -11.79
N PRO A 56 -7.97 18.33 -11.84
CA PRO A 56 -9.38 18.60 -12.11
C PRO A 56 -9.85 18.04 -13.46
N HIS A 57 -8.93 17.94 -14.42
CA HIS A 57 -9.22 17.39 -15.74
C HIS A 57 -8.84 15.92 -15.86
N TRP A 58 -9.62 15.19 -16.66
CA TRP A 58 -9.41 13.78 -16.93
C TRP A 58 -8.02 13.51 -17.52
N LYS A 59 -7.38 12.45 -17.01
CA LYS A 59 -6.15 11.90 -17.55
C LYS A 59 -6.30 10.41 -17.77
N THR A 60 -5.81 9.94 -18.91
CA THR A 60 -5.75 8.51 -19.21
C THR A 60 -4.49 7.92 -18.59
N LEU A 61 -4.65 6.88 -17.78
CA LEU A 61 -3.56 5.99 -17.38
C LEU A 61 -3.54 4.82 -18.35
N THR A 62 -2.40 4.59 -18.99
CA THR A 62 -2.16 3.42 -19.83
C THR A 62 -1.01 2.64 -19.26
N ASP A 63 -1.21 1.34 -19.09
CA ASP A 63 -0.20 0.43 -18.56
C ASP A 63 -0.27 -0.92 -19.29
N LEU A 64 0.84 -1.64 -19.27
CA LEU A 64 0.97 -2.97 -19.85
C LEU A 64 0.95 -4.02 -18.74
N MET A 65 -0.20 -4.64 -18.54
CA MET A 65 -0.33 -5.76 -17.61
C MET A 65 0.10 -7.06 -18.29
N MET A 66 1.35 -7.46 -18.07
CA MET A 66 1.85 -8.78 -18.46
C MET A 66 2.53 -9.44 -17.27
N ASN A 67 2.11 -10.65 -16.93
CA ASN A 67 2.79 -11.44 -15.91
C ASN A 67 3.94 -12.23 -16.55
N VAL A 68 5.12 -11.62 -16.63
CA VAL A 68 6.33 -12.27 -17.17
C VAL A 68 7.06 -13.13 -16.14
N ARG A 69 6.52 -13.22 -14.91
CA ARG A 69 7.13 -13.84 -13.74
C ARG A 69 6.12 -14.70 -12.97
N ALA A 70 5.23 -15.38 -13.69
CA ALA A 70 4.10 -16.09 -13.08
C ALA A 70 4.53 -17.13 -12.03
N GLU A 71 5.66 -17.82 -12.24
CA GLU A 71 6.21 -18.76 -11.26
C GLU A 71 6.64 -18.14 -9.92
N ASN A 72 6.86 -16.81 -9.86
CA ASN A 72 7.28 -16.12 -8.64
C ASN A 72 6.12 -15.75 -7.71
N TYR A 73 4.87 -15.91 -8.16
CA TYR A 73 3.69 -15.53 -7.39
C TYR A 73 2.86 -16.75 -7.01
N LEU A 74 2.52 -16.87 -5.73
CA LEU A 74 1.76 -18.01 -5.20
C LEU A 74 0.39 -18.18 -5.85
N ASP A 75 -0.26 -17.07 -6.21
CA ASP A 75 -1.52 -17.05 -6.93
C ASP A 75 -1.36 -16.89 -8.45
N GLY A 76 -0.11 -16.84 -8.93
CA GLY A 76 0.19 -16.70 -10.35
C GLY A 76 -0.14 -15.32 -10.93
N TYR A 77 -0.32 -14.29 -10.09
CA TYR A 77 -0.62 -12.93 -10.53
C TYR A 77 0.43 -11.92 -10.06
N GLU A 78 1.10 -11.27 -11.01
CA GLU A 78 1.79 -10.00 -10.77
C GLU A 78 0.76 -8.90 -10.52
N LYS A 79 0.92 -8.18 -9.41
CA LYS A 79 0.01 -7.09 -9.00
C LYS A 79 0.76 -5.78 -9.11
N CYS A 80 0.17 -4.79 -9.76
CA CYS A 80 0.70 -3.42 -9.82
C CYS A 80 -0.21 -2.48 -9.02
N HIS A 81 0.37 -1.71 -8.13
CA HIS A 81 -0.39 -0.78 -7.29
C HIS A 81 -0.19 0.67 -7.74
N TYR A 82 -1.30 1.35 -8.05
CA TYR A 82 -1.32 2.77 -8.40
C TYR A 82 -1.96 3.57 -7.29
N TRP A 83 -1.26 4.61 -6.82
CA TRP A 83 -1.77 5.53 -5.79
C TRP A 83 -2.11 6.86 -6.43
N ILE A 84 -3.40 7.15 -6.59
CA ILE A 84 -3.87 8.43 -7.13
C ILE A 84 -4.12 9.39 -5.95
N LYS A 85 -3.27 10.40 -5.81
CA LYS A 85 -3.28 11.35 -4.69
C LYS A 85 -3.79 12.71 -5.13
N VAL A 86 -4.65 13.33 -4.32
CA VAL A 86 -5.05 14.73 -4.47
C VAL A 86 -4.32 15.58 -3.42
N ARG A 87 -3.93 16.80 -3.80
CA ARG A 87 -3.47 17.81 -2.83
C ARG A 87 -4.65 18.69 -2.48
N ILE A 88 -5.16 18.56 -1.25
CA ILE A 88 -6.37 19.25 -0.79
C ILE A 88 -6.20 20.79 -0.85
N ASN A 89 -4.98 21.31 -0.71
CA ASN A 89 -4.69 22.75 -0.76
C ASN A 89 -4.65 23.34 -2.19
N GLU A 90 -4.87 22.52 -3.24
CA GLU A 90 -4.87 22.97 -4.64
C GLU A 90 -6.28 22.94 -5.26
N ILE A 91 -7.32 22.68 -4.46
CA ILE A 91 -8.72 22.53 -4.93
C ILE A 91 -9.51 23.86 -4.84
N GLU A 92 -8.98 24.90 -4.17
CA GLU A 92 -9.53 26.26 -4.28
C GLU A 92 -8.85 26.99 -5.43
N MET A 93 -9.41 26.92 -6.64
CA MET A 93 -9.27 27.91 -7.72
C MET A 93 -10.01 27.48 -9.00
N ASP A 94 -11.31 27.19 -8.90
CA ASP A 94 -12.25 27.29 -10.03
C ASP A 94 -13.57 27.90 -9.57
#